data_AF-A0A0D1XT71-F1
#
_entry.id   AF-A0A0D1XT71-F1
#
_cell.length_a   1.000
_cell.length_b   1.000
_cell.length_c   1.000
_cell.angle_alpha   90.00
_cell.angle_beta   90.00
_cell.angle_gamma   90.00
#
_symmetry.space_group_name_H-M   'P 1'
#
loop_
_entity.id
_entity.type
_entity.pdbx_description
1 polymer ?
#
loop_
_entity_poly.entity_id
_entity_poly.type
_entity_poly.pdbx_seq_one_letter_code
_entity_poly.pdbx_strand_id
1 'polypeptide(L)'
;MLKTFRLSLAVGAFLLLTGCQSIGNFTQTVIDESKKTAHFTIELDEDTDYTMEQLIDEGRVDRVVFGGKLYELQGQTAPENKGDNLGFIGKNYYVDQHGNRWTDEELKKPYLYTDPKNIREKQPLVYGSVYRYKGQPKQSTSLLVIELNKKLYKATLVPGE
;
A
#
# COMPACT_ATOMS: atom_id res chain seq x y z
N MET A 1 -35.65 -52.20 -1.94
CA MET A 1 -35.13 -50.97 -2.58
C MET A 1 -35.24 -49.70 -1.71
N LEU A 2 -35.46 -49.80 -0.37
CA LEU A 2 -35.70 -48.64 0.51
C LEU A 2 -34.60 -48.39 1.56
N LYS A 3 -33.67 -49.35 1.77
CA LYS A 3 -32.59 -49.25 2.77
C LYS A 3 -31.34 -48.51 2.26
N THR A 4 -31.04 -48.60 0.96
CA THR A 4 -29.86 -47.95 0.35
C THR A 4 -30.02 -46.44 0.12
N PHE A 5 -31.26 -45.97 -0.03
CA PHE A 5 -31.58 -44.55 -0.25
C PHE A 5 -31.49 -43.70 1.03
N ARG A 6 -31.72 -44.30 2.21
CA ARG A 6 -31.61 -43.61 3.51
C ARG A 6 -30.16 -43.47 4.00
N LEU A 7 -29.26 -44.37 3.56
CA LEU A 7 -27.85 -44.35 3.94
C LEU A 7 -27.06 -43.28 3.15
N SER A 8 -27.44 -43.03 1.90
CA SER A 8 -26.78 -42.05 1.01
C SER A 8 -27.12 -40.60 1.38
N LEU A 9 -28.33 -40.34 1.91
CA LEU A 9 -28.72 -39.01 2.38
C LEU A 9 -27.98 -38.59 3.68
N ALA A 10 -27.70 -39.56 4.56
CA ALA A 10 -27.01 -39.31 5.84
C ALA A 10 -25.51 -39.00 5.65
N VAL A 11 -24.84 -39.63 4.67
CA VAL A 11 -23.42 -39.38 4.36
C VAL A 11 -23.23 -37.99 3.72
N GLY A 12 -24.17 -37.54 2.88
CA GLY A 12 -24.14 -36.20 2.28
C GLY A 12 -24.29 -35.08 3.31
N ALA A 13 -25.16 -35.25 4.32
CA ALA A 13 -25.32 -34.30 5.41
C ALA A 13 -24.08 -34.23 6.34
N PHE A 14 -23.38 -35.34 6.54
CA PHE A 14 -22.17 -35.39 7.38
C PHE A 14 -20.97 -34.70 6.73
N LEU A 15 -20.84 -34.75 5.39
CA LEU A 15 -19.79 -34.05 4.64
C LEU A 15 -19.99 -32.53 4.61
N LEU A 16 -21.24 -32.05 4.56
CA LEU A 16 -21.54 -30.60 4.60
C LEU A 16 -21.27 -29.99 5.97
N LEU A 17 -21.57 -30.71 7.06
CA LEU A 17 -21.33 -30.23 8.42
C LEU A 17 -19.84 -30.19 8.78
N THR A 18 -19.06 -31.18 8.34
CA THR A 18 -17.60 -31.23 8.58
C THR A 18 -16.82 -30.23 7.70
N GLY A 19 -17.29 -29.95 6.47
CA GLY A 19 -16.72 -28.92 5.60
C GLY A 19 -16.93 -27.49 6.12
N CYS A 20 -18.11 -27.19 6.71
CA CYS A 20 -18.37 -25.88 7.31
C CYS A 20 -17.49 -25.61 8.55
N GLN A 21 -17.19 -26.63 9.35
CA GLN A 21 -16.29 -26.49 10.50
C GLN A 21 -14.83 -26.26 10.09
N SER A 22 -14.35 -26.90 9.01
CA SER A 22 -12.95 -26.71 8.58
C SER A 22 -12.68 -25.34 7.94
N ILE A 23 -13.64 -24.81 7.18
CA ILE A 23 -13.55 -23.47 6.58
C ILE A 23 -13.62 -22.36 7.63
N GLY A 24 -14.50 -22.52 8.64
CA GLY A 24 -14.57 -21.59 9.76
C GLY A 24 -13.23 -21.52 10.51
N ASN A 25 -12.64 -22.68 10.82
CA ASN A 25 -11.35 -22.76 11.50
C ASN A 25 -10.20 -22.20 10.65
N PHE A 26 -10.19 -22.44 9.33
CA PHE A 26 -9.20 -21.86 8.43
C PHE A 26 -9.31 -20.34 8.35
N THR A 27 -10.53 -19.81 8.17
CA THR A 27 -10.78 -18.36 8.12
C THR A 27 -10.37 -17.69 9.42
N GLN A 28 -10.71 -18.30 10.55
CA GLN A 28 -10.32 -17.79 11.86
C GLN A 28 -8.81 -17.81 12.06
N THR A 29 -8.13 -18.87 11.63
CA THR A 29 -6.66 -18.97 11.68
C THR A 29 -6.00 -17.91 10.80
N VAL A 30 -6.51 -17.68 9.59
CA VAL A 30 -6.02 -16.62 8.70
C VAL A 30 -6.25 -15.23 9.30
N ILE A 31 -7.41 -14.97 9.91
CA ILE A 31 -7.69 -13.70 10.60
C ILE A 31 -6.75 -13.52 11.80
N ASP A 32 -6.55 -14.56 12.60
CA ASP A 32 -5.71 -14.51 13.79
C ASP A 32 -4.22 -14.37 13.44
N GLU A 33 -3.73 -15.03 12.38
CA GLU A 33 -2.37 -14.82 11.88
C GLU A 33 -2.21 -13.47 11.19
N SER A 34 -3.20 -12.99 10.45
CA SER A 34 -3.18 -11.64 9.87
C SER A 34 -3.19 -10.57 10.95
N LYS A 35 -3.93 -10.76 12.05
CA LYS A 35 -3.93 -9.89 13.23
C LYS A 35 -2.59 -9.91 13.97
N LYS A 36 -1.93 -11.08 14.09
CA LYS A 36 -0.59 -11.18 14.69
C LYS A 36 0.48 -10.45 13.86
N THR A 37 0.26 -10.33 12.55
CA THR A 37 1.19 -9.65 11.63
C THR A 37 0.93 -8.14 11.55
N ALA A 38 -0.22 -7.67 12.03
CA ALA A 38 -0.59 -6.25 12.01
C ALA A 38 -0.36 -5.61 13.39
N HIS A 39 0.16 -4.38 13.37
CA HIS A 39 0.41 -3.50 14.51
C HIS A 39 1.80 -3.61 15.15
N PHE A 40 2.85 -3.45 14.34
CA PHE A 40 3.99 -2.64 14.77
C PHE A 40 3.64 -1.18 14.51
N THR A 41 3.02 -0.51 15.50
CA THR A 41 2.99 0.95 15.52
C THR A 41 4.27 1.36 16.24
N ILE A 42 5.31 1.66 15.47
CA ILE A 42 6.47 2.35 16.04
C ILE A 42 5.99 3.79 16.18
N GLU A 43 5.88 4.29 17.41
CA GLU A 43 5.87 5.72 17.67
C GLU A 43 7.23 6.25 17.17
N LEU A 44 7.27 6.67 15.91
CA LEU A 44 8.37 7.50 15.43
C LEU A 44 8.10 8.90 15.96
N ASP A 45 9.14 9.56 16.46
CA ASP A 45 9.12 11.02 16.53
C ASP A 45 8.86 11.53 15.11
N GLU A 46 7.65 12.04 14.88
CA GLU A 46 7.25 12.65 13.62
C GLU A 46 7.87 14.05 13.60
N ASP A 47 8.85 14.23 12.71
CA ASP A 47 9.52 15.52 12.47
C ASP A 47 8.71 16.41 11.50
N THR A 48 7.65 15.85 10.88
CA THR A 48 6.76 16.54 9.95
C THR A 48 5.29 16.30 10.32
N ASP A 49 4.46 17.33 10.23
CA ASP A 49 3.01 17.23 10.43
C ASP A 49 2.27 16.77 9.16
N TYR A 50 2.99 16.63 8.04
CA TYR A 50 2.41 16.24 6.77
C TYR A 50 2.13 14.74 6.68
N THR A 51 0.99 14.43 6.08
CA THR A 51 0.64 13.09 5.59
C THR A 51 0.83 13.00 4.08
N MET A 52 0.99 11.77 3.57
CA MET A 52 1.05 11.53 2.12
C MET A 52 -0.20 12.04 1.39
N GLU A 53 -1.38 11.85 1.99
CA GLU A 53 -2.65 12.34 1.48
C GLU A 53 -2.67 13.86 1.34
N GLN A 54 -2.23 14.60 2.37
CA GLN A 54 -2.17 16.07 2.33
C GLN A 54 -1.22 16.58 1.26
N LEU A 55 -0.03 15.99 1.12
CA LEU A 55 0.91 16.38 0.06
C LEU A 55 0.28 16.22 -1.32
N ILE A 56 -0.43 15.12 -1.56
CA ILE A 56 -1.10 14.87 -2.85
C ILE A 56 -2.25 15.86 -3.04
N ASP A 57 -3.07 16.10 -2.02
CA ASP A 57 -4.21 17.02 -2.09
C ASP A 57 -3.74 18.49 -2.30
N GLU A 58 -2.54 18.85 -1.84
CA GLU A 58 -1.86 20.12 -2.13
C GLU A 58 -1.14 20.16 -3.49
N GLY A 59 -1.11 19.05 -4.24
CA GLY A 59 -0.42 18.94 -5.53
C GLY A 59 1.10 18.76 -5.43
N ARG A 60 1.64 18.54 -4.23
CA ARG A 60 3.08 18.37 -3.93
C ARG A 60 3.53 16.92 -4.08
N VAL A 61 3.27 16.34 -5.25
CA VAL A 61 3.59 14.93 -5.57
C VAL A 61 5.09 14.67 -5.75
N ASP A 62 5.89 15.73 -5.78
CA ASP A 62 7.34 15.74 -5.70
C ASP A 62 7.86 15.52 -4.27
N ARG A 63 7.00 15.50 -3.24
CA ARG A 63 7.40 15.23 -1.86
C ARG A 63 6.80 13.93 -1.32
N VAL A 64 7.51 13.34 -0.36
CA VAL A 64 7.18 12.04 0.23
C VAL A 64 7.50 12.03 1.71
N VAL A 65 6.58 11.51 2.52
CA VAL A 65 6.79 11.25 3.95
C VAL A 65 7.27 9.82 4.13
N PHE A 66 8.41 9.66 4.79
CA PHE A 66 8.96 8.35 5.15
C PHE A 66 9.64 8.39 6.50
N GLY A 67 9.27 7.48 7.40
CA GLY A 67 9.85 7.43 8.75
C GLY A 67 9.67 8.75 9.50
N GLY A 68 8.47 9.33 9.47
CA GLY A 68 8.13 10.58 10.16
C GLY A 68 8.82 11.83 9.60
N LYS A 69 9.46 11.75 8.43
CA LYS A 69 10.25 12.83 7.84
C LYS A 69 9.80 13.14 6.43
N LEU A 70 9.87 14.41 6.05
CA LEU A 70 9.57 14.89 4.71
C LEU A 70 10.81 14.83 3.81
N TYR A 71 10.63 14.29 2.60
CA TYR A 71 11.65 14.22 1.57
C TYR A 71 11.16 14.84 0.27
N GLU A 72 12.04 15.55 -0.43
CA GLU A 72 11.79 16.08 -1.76
C GLU A 72 12.47 15.21 -2.81
N LEU A 73 11.68 14.71 -3.76
CA LEU A 73 12.13 13.96 -4.93
C LEU A 73 12.79 14.93 -5.91
N GLN A 74 14.03 14.64 -6.25
CA GLN A 74 14.81 15.46 -7.16
C GLN A 74 14.65 14.91 -8.58
N GLY A 75 15.57 14.03 -9.00
CA GLY A 75 15.57 13.40 -10.32
C GLY A 75 15.60 11.88 -10.23
N GLN A 76 15.33 11.23 -11.37
CA GLN A 76 15.52 9.79 -11.48
C GLN A 76 16.99 9.42 -11.25
N THR A 77 17.22 8.29 -10.59
CA THR A 77 18.55 7.77 -10.29
C THR A 77 18.65 6.31 -10.73
N ALA A 78 19.87 5.88 -11.01
CA ALA A 78 20.12 4.53 -11.49
C ALA A 78 20.17 3.50 -10.34
N PRO A 79 19.82 2.22 -10.58
CA PRO A 79 19.76 1.19 -9.54
C PRO A 79 21.06 0.98 -8.76
N GLU A 80 22.22 1.21 -9.36
CA GLU A 80 23.54 1.10 -8.74
C GLU A 80 23.78 2.11 -7.61
N ASN A 81 22.95 3.16 -7.51
CA ASN A 81 22.98 4.15 -6.44
C ASN A 81 22.20 3.71 -5.19
N LYS A 82 21.54 2.53 -5.21
CA LYS A 82 20.93 1.93 -4.02
C LYS A 82 22.02 1.43 -3.07
N GLY A 83 21.92 1.82 -1.81
CA GLY A 83 22.60 1.20 -0.68
C GLY A 83 21.67 0.25 0.08
N ASP A 84 21.76 0.28 1.41
CA ASP A 84 20.92 -0.54 2.30
C ASP A 84 19.44 -0.22 2.11
N ASN A 85 18.59 -1.26 2.11
CA ASN A 85 17.14 -1.10 2.15
C ASN A 85 16.73 -0.62 3.56
N LEU A 86 16.01 0.49 3.62
CA LEU A 86 15.55 1.11 4.87
C LEU A 86 14.08 0.79 5.18
N GLY A 87 13.33 0.31 4.19
CA GLY A 87 11.92 -0.01 4.36
C GLY A 87 11.10 0.14 3.08
N PHE A 88 9.79 0.28 3.28
CA PHE A 88 8.79 0.31 2.22
C PHE A 88 7.66 1.25 2.63
N ILE A 89 7.25 2.17 1.74
CA ILE A 89 6.14 3.10 2.02
C ILE A 89 4.80 2.36 1.86
N GLY A 90 4.65 1.58 0.79
CA GLY A 90 3.54 0.65 0.60
C GLY A 90 2.15 1.24 0.45
N LYS A 91 2.04 2.56 0.32
CA LYS A 91 0.79 3.25 0.00
C LYS A 91 0.68 3.52 -1.50
N ASN A 92 -0.52 3.37 -2.04
CA ASN A 92 -0.85 3.65 -3.42
C ASN A 92 -1.98 4.66 -3.46
N TYR A 93 -1.82 5.67 -4.32
CA TYR A 93 -2.86 6.67 -4.57
C TYR A 93 -3.12 6.78 -6.07
N TYR A 94 -4.18 7.48 -6.41
CA TYR A 94 -4.49 7.82 -7.79
C TYR A 94 -4.87 9.29 -7.85
N VAL A 95 -4.42 9.97 -8.90
CA VAL A 95 -4.81 11.35 -9.21
C VAL A 95 -5.45 11.40 -10.59
N ASP A 96 -6.30 12.39 -10.81
CA ASP A 96 -6.85 12.68 -12.13
C ASP A 96 -5.96 13.62 -12.95
N GLN A 97 -6.41 13.94 -14.17
CA GLN A 97 -5.69 14.84 -15.08
C GLN A 97 -5.53 16.29 -14.56
N HIS A 98 -6.23 16.65 -13.48
CA HIS A 98 -6.13 17.94 -12.81
C HIS A 98 -5.34 17.87 -11.49
N GLY A 99 -4.83 16.69 -11.12
CA GLY A 99 -4.10 16.46 -9.88
C GLY A 99 -4.99 16.15 -8.67
N ASN A 100 -6.31 16.06 -8.82
CA ASN A 100 -7.17 15.74 -7.68
C ASN A 100 -7.07 14.25 -7.36
N ARG A 101 -6.84 13.93 -6.08
CA ARG A 101 -6.82 12.57 -5.59
C ARG A 101 -8.18 11.89 -5.76
N TRP A 102 -8.15 10.61 -6.11
CA TRP A 102 -9.31 9.73 -6.05
C TRP A 102 -9.50 9.22 -4.62
N THR A 103 -10.72 9.31 -4.08
CA THR A 103 -11.04 8.72 -2.78
C THR A 103 -11.35 7.22 -2.91
N ASP A 104 -11.28 6.49 -1.80
CA ASP A 104 -11.61 5.07 -1.76
C ASP A 104 -13.06 4.80 -2.21
N GLU A 105 -13.99 5.69 -1.88
CA GLU A 105 -15.39 5.62 -2.30
C GLU A 105 -15.54 5.78 -3.82
N GLU A 106 -14.76 6.65 -4.43
CA GLU A 106 -14.76 6.85 -5.88
C GLU A 106 -14.13 5.66 -6.61
N LEU A 107 -13.06 5.08 -6.05
CA LEU A 107 -12.38 3.92 -6.63
C LEU A 107 -13.22 2.64 -6.59
N LYS A 108 -14.15 2.51 -5.63
CA LYS A 108 -15.11 1.39 -5.55
C LYS A 108 -16.18 1.44 -6.64
N LYS A 109 -16.44 2.61 -7.24
CA LYS A 109 -17.45 2.76 -8.30
C LYS A 109 -16.94 2.14 -9.61
N PRO A 110 -17.82 1.54 -10.42
CA PRO A 110 -17.43 1.02 -11.72
C PRO A 110 -16.91 2.15 -12.60
N TYR A 111 -15.86 1.87 -13.37
CA TYR A 111 -15.34 2.81 -14.36
C TYR A 111 -16.20 2.78 -15.64
N LEU A 112 -17.48 3.10 -15.48
CA LEU A 112 -18.48 3.13 -16.54
C LEU A 112 -19.17 4.49 -16.48
N TYR A 113 -18.78 5.38 -17.37
CA TYR A 113 -19.41 6.67 -17.55
C TYR A 113 -20.14 6.67 -18.90
N THR A 114 -21.42 6.99 -18.87
CA THR A 114 -22.25 7.13 -20.09
C THR A 114 -22.02 8.46 -20.79
N ASP A 115 -21.64 9.50 -20.03
CA ASP A 115 -21.21 10.79 -20.56
C ASP A 115 -19.67 10.91 -20.49
N PRO A 116 -18.99 11.06 -21.65
CA PRO A 116 -17.54 11.23 -21.70
C PRO A 116 -17.00 12.39 -20.84
N LYS A 117 -17.80 13.43 -20.59
CA LYS A 117 -17.38 14.57 -19.76
C LYS A 117 -17.14 14.20 -18.29
N ASN A 118 -17.71 13.09 -17.84
CA ASN A 118 -17.55 12.60 -16.47
C ASN A 118 -16.37 11.63 -16.33
N ILE A 119 -15.70 11.27 -17.43
CA ILE A 119 -14.49 10.45 -17.39
C ILE A 119 -13.36 11.28 -16.78
N ARG A 120 -12.87 10.85 -15.61
CA ARG A 120 -11.62 11.32 -15.01
C ARG A 120 -10.54 10.27 -15.27
N GLU A 121 -9.35 10.72 -15.65
CA GLU A 121 -8.18 9.86 -15.76
C GLU A 121 -7.81 9.26 -14.40
N LYS A 122 -7.18 8.09 -14.41
CA LYS A 122 -6.65 7.43 -13.21
C LYS A 122 -5.15 7.25 -13.36
N GLN A 123 -4.40 8.24 -12.91
CA GLN A 123 -2.93 8.21 -12.91
C GLN A 123 -2.44 7.68 -11.57
N PRO A 124 -1.71 6.55 -11.52
CA PRO A 124 -1.30 5.93 -10.28
C PRO A 124 -0.08 6.64 -9.66
N LEU A 125 -0.04 6.67 -8.34
CA LEU A 125 1.11 7.03 -7.51
C LEU A 125 1.44 5.84 -6.61
N VAL A 126 2.33 4.97 -7.08
CA VAL A 126 2.71 3.71 -6.42
C VAL A 126 4.03 3.90 -5.72
N TYR A 127 4.01 4.08 -4.40
CA TYR A 127 5.22 4.26 -3.60
C TYR A 127 5.79 2.91 -3.17
N GLY A 128 7.06 2.69 -3.47
CA GLY A 128 7.74 1.42 -3.30
C GLY A 128 8.76 1.40 -2.16
N SER A 129 9.88 0.71 -2.42
CA SER A 129 10.97 0.58 -1.46
C SER A 129 11.77 1.87 -1.30
N VAL A 130 12.33 2.05 -0.11
CA VAL A 130 13.21 3.16 0.24
C VAL A 130 14.58 2.61 0.58
N TYR A 131 15.60 3.19 -0.03
CA TYR A 131 16.98 2.80 0.17
C TYR A 131 17.81 3.99 0.63
N ARG A 132 18.86 3.72 1.38
CA ARG A 132 19.94 4.68 1.60
C ARG A 132 20.61 4.97 0.26
N TYR A 133 21.00 6.22 0.00
CA TYR A 133 21.85 6.50 -1.15
C TYR A 133 23.25 5.91 -0.94
N LYS A 134 23.78 5.22 -1.94
CA LYS A 134 25.08 4.53 -1.87
C LYS A 134 26.20 5.52 -1.50
N GLY A 135 27.05 5.13 -0.54
CA GLY A 135 28.15 5.96 -0.04
C GLY A 135 27.77 6.88 1.12
N GLN A 136 26.49 6.98 1.51
CA GLN A 136 26.10 7.67 2.75
C GLN A 136 26.51 6.86 3.99
N PRO A 137 26.87 7.53 5.11
CA PRO A 137 27.11 6.86 6.40
C PRO A 137 25.89 6.03 6.83
N LYS A 138 26.10 4.93 7.56
CA LYS A 138 25.04 3.99 8.00
C LYS A 138 23.97 4.60 8.91
N GLN A 139 24.20 5.76 9.50
CA GLN A 139 23.24 6.46 10.35
C GLN A 139 22.53 7.61 9.63
N SER A 140 23.01 8.00 8.44
CA SER A 140 22.47 9.15 7.71
C SER A 140 21.19 8.79 6.93
N THR A 141 20.12 9.55 7.12
CA THR A 141 18.92 9.49 6.26
C THR A 141 18.74 10.77 5.46
N SER A 142 19.74 11.66 5.37
CA SER A 142 19.60 12.95 4.68
C SER A 142 19.41 12.81 3.16
N LEU A 143 19.88 11.70 2.59
CA LEU A 143 19.80 11.41 1.17
C LEU A 143 19.42 9.95 0.93
N LEU A 144 18.29 9.76 0.25
CA LEU A 144 17.66 8.47 -0.01
C LEU A 144 17.48 8.21 -1.51
N VAL A 145 17.15 6.97 -1.81
CA VAL A 145 16.58 6.54 -3.09
C VAL A 145 15.19 6.01 -2.82
N ILE A 146 14.17 6.64 -3.39
CA ILE A 146 12.76 6.27 -3.21
C ILE A 146 12.22 5.73 -4.53
N GLU A 147 11.54 4.60 -4.47
CA GLU A 147 10.81 4.06 -5.62
C GLU A 147 9.42 4.70 -5.73
N LEU A 148 9.11 5.25 -6.90
CA LEU A 148 7.79 5.76 -7.26
C LEU A 148 7.45 5.27 -8.67
N ASN A 149 6.30 4.61 -8.85
CA ASN A 149 5.86 4.08 -10.14
C ASN A 149 6.92 3.21 -10.83
N LYS A 150 7.59 2.35 -10.05
CA LYS A 150 8.69 1.46 -10.49
C LYS A 150 9.94 2.18 -11.02
N LYS A 151 10.03 3.50 -10.81
CA LYS A 151 11.19 4.32 -11.11
C LYS A 151 11.85 4.74 -9.81
N LEU A 152 13.17 4.90 -9.84
CA LEU A 152 13.96 5.26 -8.67
C LEU A 152 14.27 6.74 -8.73
N TYR A 153 14.07 7.44 -7.63
CA TYR A 153 14.33 8.86 -7.50
C TYR A 153 15.31 9.11 -6.36
N LYS A 154 16.24 10.03 -6.59
CA LYS A 154 17.04 10.62 -5.52
C LYS A 154 16.13 11.51 -4.69
N ALA A 155 16.15 11.37 -3.37
CA ALA A 155 15.32 12.15 -2.45
C ALA A 155 16.16 12.77 -1.34
N THR A 156 15.93 14.05 -1.04
CA THR A 156 16.66 14.80 -0.01
C THR A 156 15.73 15.15 1.15
N LEU A 157 16.23 15.02 2.37
CA LEU A 157 15.49 15.42 3.57
C LEU A 157 15.18 16.92 3.54
N VAL A 158 13.93 17.27 3.83
CA VAL A 158 13.46 18.64 4.03
C VAL A 158 13.39 18.89 5.54
N PRO A 159 14.27 19.73 6.12
CA PRO A 159 14.28 19.97 7.56
C PRO A 159 13.19 20.98 7.97
N GLY A 160 12.49 20.71 9.07
CA GLY A 160 11.65 21.71 9.76
C GLY A 160 10.29 22.01 9.12
N GLU A 161 9.76 21.09 8.31
CA GLU A 161 8.38 21.06 7.81
C GLU A 161 7.72 19.75 8.25
#